data_AF-A0A1Y5KPJ8-F1
#
_entry.id   AF-A0A1Y5KPJ8-F1
#
_cell.length_a   1.000
_cell.length_b   1.000
_cell.length_c   1.000
_cell.angle_alpha   90.00
_cell.angle_beta   90.00
_cell.angle_gamma   90.00
#
_symmetry.space_group_name_H-M   'P 1'
#
loop_
_entity.id
_entity.type
_entity.pdbx_description
1 polymer ?
#
loop_
_entity_poly.entity_id
_entity_poly.type
_entity_poly.pdbx_seq_one_letter_code
_entity_poly.pdbx_strand_id
1 'polypeptide(L)'
;MCLGAALPDLAVRQTRTHHLDGITAAVERGLANGRHEGLNNKVRLIIRRAYGFHTAENALALMLLACGPVALPYHTATHPHS
;
A
#
# COMPACT_ATOMS: atom_id res chain seq x y z
N MET A 1 10.56 18.97 34.87
CA MET A 1 9.82 19.46 33.69
C MET A 1 9.68 18.31 32.71
N CYS A 2 8.67 17.46 32.87
CA CYS A 2 8.36 16.35 31.96
C CYS A 2 6.89 16.47 31.55
N LEU A 3 6.58 17.52 30.80
CA LEU A 3 5.24 17.76 30.25
C LEU A 3 5.33 17.50 28.74
N GLY A 4 5.15 16.25 28.29
CA GLY A 4 5.36 15.97 26.86
C GLY A 4 4.94 14.62 26.32
N ALA A 5 4.64 13.62 27.14
CA ALA A 5 4.05 12.39 26.64
C ALA A 5 2.52 12.55 26.66
N ALA A 6 1.94 12.94 25.52
CA ALA A 6 0.50 12.83 25.34
C ALA A 6 0.10 11.36 25.54
N LEU A 7 -0.86 11.11 26.44
CA LEU A 7 -1.43 9.77 26.62
C LEU A 7 -1.94 9.27 25.25
N PRO A 8 -1.75 7.98 24.91
CA PRO A 8 -2.00 7.46 23.57
C PRO A 8 -3.42 7.75 23.05
N ASP A 9 -4.43 7.72 23.94
CA ASP A 9 -5.81 8.03 23.60
C ASP A 9 -6.03 9.50 23.20
N LEU A 10 -5.28 10.42 23.79
CA LEU A 10 -5.39 11.84 23.47
C LEU A 10 -4.84 12.13 22.06
N ALA A 11 -3.73 11.50 21.68
CA ALA A 11 -3.14 11.66 20.36
C ALA A 11 -4.10 11.16 19.25
N VAL A 12 -4.73 9.99 19.44
CA VAL A 12 -5.72 9.48 18.48
C VAL A 12 -6.91 10.42 18.35
N ARG A 13 -7.42 10.96 19.47
CA ARG A 13 -8.51 11.95 19.45
C ARG A 13 -8.13 13.21 18.69
N GLN A 14 -6.93 13.74 18.92
CA GLN A 14 -6.40 14.91 18.22
C GLN A 14 -6.28 14.68 16.71
N THR A 15 -5.68 13.55 16.30
CA THR A 15 -5.57 13.18 14.88
C THR A 15 -6.94 13.05 14.23
N ARG A 16 -7.91 12.42 14.92
CA ARG A 16 -9.28 12.32 14.40
C ARG A 16 -9.89 13.70 14.22
N THR A 17 -9.82 14.57 15.24
CA THR A 17 -10.36 15.94 15.16
C THR A 17 -9.74 16.74 14.03
N HIS A 18 -8.44 16.61 13.82
CA HIS A 18 -7.71 17.31 12.75
C HIS A 18 -8.14 16.87 11.34
N HIS A 19 -8.64 15.64 11.18
CA HIS A 19 -9.04 15.07 9.88
C HIS A 19 -10.55 14.84 9.72
N LEU A 20 -11.40 15.38 10.60
CA LEU A 20 -12.85 15.14 10.57
C LEU A 20 -13.51 15.50 9.25
N ASP A 21 -13.10 16.61 8.63
CA ASP A 21 -13.69 17.07 7.36
C ASP A 21 -13.45 16.05 6.24
N GLY A 22 -12.24 15.50 6.16
CA GLY A 22 -11.88 14.46 5.19
C GLY A 22 -12.60 13.13 5.46
N ILE A 23 -12.76 12.76 6.73
CA ILE A 23 -13.52 11.56 7.12
C ILE A 23 -15.00 11.71 6.74
N THR A 24 -15.60 12.87 7.00
CA THR A 24 -17.00 13.16 6.66
C THR A 24 -17.21 13.10 5.15
N ALA A 25 -16.36 13.77 4.38
CA ALA A 25 -16.40 13.74 2.92
C ALA A 25 -16.21 12.33 2.34
N ALA A 26 -15.36 11.50 2.96
CA ALA A 26 -15.17 10.11 2.55
C ALA A 26 -16.43 9.25 2.78
N VAL A 27 -17.12 9.45 3.91
CA VAL A 27 -18.39 8.76 4.21
C VAL A 27 -19.49 9.20 3.24
N GLU A 28 -19.67 10.50 3.03
CA GLU A 28 -20.68 11.05 2.11
C GLU A 28 -20.49 10.55 0.67
N ARG A 29 -19.23 10.39 0.24
CA ARG A 29 -18.88 9.90 -1.10
C ARG A 29 -18.75 8.38 -1.18
N GLY A 30 -18.96 7.64 -0.10
CA GLY A 30 -18.84 6.18 -0.05
C GLY A 30 -17.42 5.67 -0.40
N LEU A 31 -16.38 6.42 -0.08
CA LEU A 31 -14.99 6.05 -0.38
C LEU A 31 -14.51 4.95 0.58
N ALA A 32 -14.09 3.81 0.03
CA ALA A 32 -13.55 2.69 0.79
C ALA A 32 -12.02 2.56 0.62
N ASN A 33 -11.32 2.33 1.73
CA ASN A 33 -9.87 2.11 1.74
C ASN A 33 -9.46 0.70 1.30
N GLY A 34 -10.40 -0.21 1.03
CA GLY A 34 -10.09 -1.63 0.78
C GLY A 34 -9.10 -1.87 -0.37
N ARG A 35 -9.17 -1.11 -1.46
CA ARG A 35 -8.18 -1.19 -2.55
C ARG A 35 -6.79 -0.72 -2.11
N HIS A 36 -6.72 0.35 -1.33
CA HIS A 36 -5.47 0.87 -0.77
C HIS A 36 -4.86 -0.10 0.24
N GLU A 37 -5.68 -0.70 1.11
CA GLU A 37 -5.24 -1.73 2.07
C GLU A 37 -4.77 -3.00 1.37
N GLY A 38 -5.48 -3.45 0.35
CA GLY A 38 -5.08 -4.59 -0.48
C GLY A 38 -3.73 -4.35 -1.16
N LEU A 39 -3.53 -3.16 -1.74
CA LEU A 39 -2.25 -2.76 -2.32
C LEU A 39 -1.14 -2.73 -1.25
N ASN A 40 -1.39 -2.12 -0.10
CA ASN A 40 -0.44 -2.07 1.01
C ASN A 40 -0.04 -3.46 1.50
N ASN A 41 -0.99 -4.39 1.57
CA ASN A 41 -0.71 -5.77 1.94
C ASN A 41 0.15 -6.48 0.89
N LYS A 42 -0.16 -6.31 -0.40
CA LYS A 42 0.62 -6.86 -1.52
C LYS A 42 2.06 -6.35 -1.50
N VAL A 43 2.25 -5.05 -1.28
CA VAL A 43 3.58 -4.43 -1.13
C VAL A 43 4.34 -5.02 0.06
N ARG A 44 3.72 -5.16 1.24
CA ARG A 44 4.38 -5.78 2.40
C ARG A 44 4.76 -7.24 2.16
N LEU A 45 3.96 -8.00 1.40
CA LEU A 45 4.29 -9.37 1.02
C LEU A 45 5.50 -9.42 0.08
N ILE A 46 5.58 -8.50 -0.89
CA ILE A 46 6.72 -8.38 -1.79
C ILE A 46 8.00 -8.05 -1.01
N ILE A 47 7.95 -7.10 -0.08
CA ILE A 47 9.10 -6.74 0.77
C ILE A 47 9.60 -7.96 1.56
N ARG A 48 8.68 -8.75 2.14
CA ARG A 48 9.03 -9.99 2.85
C ARG A 48 9.68 -11.05 1.94
N ARG A 49 9.26 -11.14 0.68
CA ARG A 49 9.85 -12.06 -0.30
C ARG A 49 11.18 -11.55 -0.86
N ALA A 50 11.39 -10.24 -0.85
CA ALA A 50 12.59 -9.61 -1.36
C ALA A 50 13.78 -9.68 -0.38
N TYR A 51 13.60 -10.22 0.83
CA TYR A 51 14.74 -10.53 1.71
C TYR A 51 15.70 -11.49 0.99
N GLY A 52 16.97 -11.09 0.87
CA GLY A 52 17.98 -11.81 0.10
C GLY A 52 18.21 -11.28 -1.31
N PHE A 53 17.47 -10.27 -1.76
CA PHE A 53 17.82 -9.55 -2.99
C PHE A 53 19.14 -8.81 -2.83
N HIS A 54 19.95 -8.82 -3.90
CA HIS A 54 21.25 -8.16 -3.92
C HIS A 54 21.17 -6.64 -3.76
N THR A 55 20.06 -6.02 -4.19
CA THR A 55 19.84 -4.57 -4.11
C THR A 55 18.37 -4.22 -3.87
N ALA A 56 18.11 -2.99 -3.42
CA ALA A 56 16.75 -2.49 -3.19
C ALA A 56 15.96 -2.29 -4.50
N GLU A 57 16.66 -2.00 -5.59
CA GLU A 57 16.10 -1.81 -6.93
C GLU A 57 15.39 -3.09 -7.41
N ASN A 58 15.90 -4.27 -7.07
CA ASN A 58 15.24 -5.54 -7.41
C ASN A 58 13.87 -5.68 -6.72
N ALA A 59 13.76 -5.21 -5.47
CA ALA A 59 12.51 -5.23 -4.72
C ALA A 59 11.51 -4.22 -5.30
N LEU A 60 12.00 -3.04 -5.69
CA LEU A 60 11.22 -2.02 -6.39
C LEU A 60 10.73 -2.52 -7.76
N ALA A 61 11.60 -3.16 -8.54
CA ALA A 61 11.25 -3.74 -9.84
C ALA A 61 10.14 -4.80 -9.69
N LEU A 62 10.24 -5.68 -8.69
CA LEU A 62 9.20 -6.66 -8.40
C LEU A 62 7.88 -6.00 -7.96
N MET A 63 7.95 -4.91 -7.19
CA MET A 63 6.78 -4.14 -6.79
C MET A 63 6.10 -3.47 -7.98
N LEU A 64 6.87 -2.85 -8.88
CA LEU A 64 6.37 -2.23 -10.11
C LEU A 64 5.78 -3.28 -11.06
N LEU A 65 6.42 -4.45 -11.19
CA LEU A 65 5.92 -5.57 -11.98
C LEU A 65 4.57 -6.08 -11.46
N ALA A 66 4.42 -6.18 -10.14
CA ALA A 66 3.23 -6.78 -9.54
C ALA A 66 2.08 -5.79 -9.33
N CYS A 67 2.38 -4.52 -9.06
CA CYS A 67 1.40 -3.51 -8.64
C CYS A 67 1.30 -2.30 -9.58
N GLY A 68 2.30 -2.08 -10.44
CA GLY A 68 2.34 -0.98 -11.39
C GLY A 68 1.69 -1.33 -12.73
N PRO A 69 1.41 -0.32 -13.57
CA PRO A 69 0.97 -0.53 -14.94
C PRO A 69 2.18 -1.00 -15.77
N VAL A 70 2.45 -2.31 -15.77
CA VAL A 70 3.49 -2.89 -16.60
C VAL A 70 2.86 -3.61 -17.79
N ALA A 71 3.14 -3.13 -18.99
CA ALA A 71 2.79 -3.84 -20.21
C ALA A 71 3.92 -4.85 -20.49
N LEU A 72 3.67 -6.12 -20.24
CA LEU A 72 4.61 -7.17 -20.59
C LEU A 72 4.45 -7.53 -22.06
N PRO A 73 5.49 -7.41 -22.90
CA PRO A 73 5.47 -7.95 -24.24
C PRO A 73 5.61 -9.48 -24.12
N TYR A 74 4.50 -10.17 -23.97
CA TYR A 74 4.49 -11.63 -24.11
C TYR A 74 4.20 -11.97 -25.56
N HIS A 75 5.02 -12.84 -26.14
CA HIS A 75 4.70 -13.46 -27.41
C HIS A 75 3.56 -14.45 -27.13
N THR A 76 2.35 -14.15 -27.58
CA THR A 76 1.34 -15.18 -27.82
C THR A 76 1.77 -15.99 -29.05
N ALA A 77 2.90 -16.68 -28.97
CA ALA A 77 3.12 -17.79 -29.88
C ALA A 77 2.03 -18.80 -29.53
N THR A 78 1.01 -18.87 -30.36
CA THR A 78 0.03 -19.95 -30.39
C THR A 78 0.79 -21.23 -30.70
N HIS A 79 1.47 -21.79 -29.71
CA HIS A 79 1.87 -23.18 -29.76
C HIS A 79 0.58 -23.96 -29.50
N PRO A 80 0.05 -24.70 -30.49
CA PRO A 80 -1.02 -25.63 -30.22
C PRO A 80 -0.47 -26.63 -29.21
N HIS A 81 -1.03 -26.62 -28.01
CA HIS A 81 -0.80 -27.68 -27.04
C HIS A 81 -1.43 -28.95 -27.62
N SER A 82 -0.58 -29.95 -27.90
CA SER A 82 -0.97 -31.33 -28.19
C SER A 82 -1.81 -31.93 -27.07
#